data_AF-A0A8J3P8B2-F1
#
_entry.id   AF-A0A8J3P8B2-F1
#
_cell.length_a   1.000
_cell.length_b   1.000
_cell.length_c   1.000
_cell.angle_alpha   90.00
_cell.angle_beta   90.00
_cell.angle_gamma   90.00
#
_symmetry.space_group_name_H-M   'P 1'
#
loop_
_entity.id
_entity.type
_entity.pdbx_description
1 polymer ?
#
loop_
_entity_poly.entity_id
_entity_poly.type
_entity_poly.pdbx_seq_one_letter_code
_entity_poly.pdbx_strand_id
1 'polypeptide(L)'
;MRADHAYDHDETVPHTHPEPGVDPHPPLPRLDRAVRIGIGGPVGSGKTALVAALCRALAGELRLAVVTNDIYTTEDADFLKRAGVLDPSRIRAVETGCCPHTAIRDDISANLDAVEELEEALGPLDLVLVESGGDNLTATFSKGLVDQQIFVVDVAGGDKVPRKGGPGVTTADLLVINKTDLAPLVGADLSVMDRDARARRGTLPTIFQSIAQDPHASQVADWVRHVVAHAVGVHGHDHVHAGAH
;
A
#
# COMPACT_ATOMS: atom_id res chain seq x y z
N MET A 1 -47.72 -25.21 22.05
CA MET A 1 -47.61 -25.40 20.59
C MET A 1 -46.42 -24.55 20.12
N ARG A 2 -45.22 -25.15 20.05
CA ARG A 2 -44.01 -24.49 19.52
C ARG A 2 -43.86 -24.95 18.08
N ALA A 3 -43.75 -24.03 17.14
CA ALA A 3 -43.47 -24.34 15.73
C ALA A 3 -41.95 -24.23 15.52
N ASP A 4 -41.32 -25.37 15.24
CA ASP A 4 -39.94 -25.45 14.80
C ASP A 4 -39.89 -25.14 13.30
N HIS A 5 -39.33 -23.98 12.93
CA HIS A 5 -38.98 -23.66 11.55
C HIS A 5 -37.49 -23.98 11.34
N ALA A 6 -37.21 -25.22 10.94
CA ALA A 6 -35.92 -25.58 10.37
C ALA A 6 -35.90 -25.15 8.90
N TYR A 7 -35.07 -24.17 8.55
CA TYR A 7 -34.72 -23.88 7.16
C TYR A 7 -33.63 -24.86 6.74
N ASP A 8 -33.94 -25.70 5.76
CA ASP A 8 -33.00 -26.62 5.13
C ASP A 8 -32.15 -25.83 4.13
N HIS A 9 -30.84 -25.75 4.36
CA HIS A 9 -29.91 -25.14 3.41
C HIS A 9 -29.53 -26.20 2.37
N ASP A 10 -30.07 -26.05 1.17
CA ASP A 10 -29.73 -26.90 0.03
C ASP A 10 -28.28 -26.65 -0.43
N GLU A 11 -27.37 -27.55 -0.04
CA GLU A 11 -25.93 -27.50 -0.36
C GLU A 11 -25.63 -27.85 -1.85
N THR A 12 -26.64 -28.01 -2.70
CA THR A 12 -26.45 -28.46 -4.10
C THR A 12 -26.29 -27.33 -5.12
N VAL A 13 -26.31 -26.06 -4.70
CA VAL A 13 -26.05 -24.92 -5.60
C VAL A 13 -24.54 -24.70 -5.74
N PRO A 14 -23.95 -24.86 -6.93
CA PRO A 14 -22.54 -24.53 -7.14
C PRO A 14 -22.36 -23.03 -6.94
N HIS A 15 -21.68 -22.64 -5.85
CA HIS A 15 -21.26 -21.25 -5.65
C HIS A 15 -20.09 -20.94 -6.58
N THR A 16 -20.38 -20.51 -7.82
CA THR A 16 -19.37 -19.89 -8.67
C THR A 16 -19.13 -18.46 -8.20
N HIS A 17 -18.22 -18.28 -7.25
CA HIS A 17 -17.64 -16.96 -7.01
C HIS A 17 -16.60 -16.70 -8.11
N PRO A 18 -16.62 -15.55 -8.81
CA PRO A 18 -15.44 -15.11 -9.55
C PRO A 18 -14.27 -15.08 -8.56
N GLU A 19 -13.14 -15.70 -8.91
CA GLU A 19 -11.93 -15.79 -8.08
C GLU A 19 -11.60 -14.41 -7.49
N PRO A 20 -11.83 -14.19 -6.18
CA PRO A 20 -11.58 -12.90 -5.54
C PRO A 20 -10.07 -12.68 -5.50
N GLY A 21 -9.51 -11.94 -6.46
CA GLY A 21 -8.06 -11.77 -6.48
C GLY A 21 -7.41 -11.56 -7.84
N VAL A 22 -8.13 -11.80 -8.95
CA VAL A 22 -7.57 -11.47 -10.26
C VAL A 22 -7.51 -9.95 -10.41
N ASP A 23 -6.32 -9.46 -10.72
CA ASP A 23 -6.06 -8.08 -11.09
C ASP A 23 -6.56 -7.86 -12.53
N PRO A 24 -7.47 -6.90 -12.78
CA PRO A 24 -8.02 -6.69 -14.11
C PRO A 24 -7.01 -6.05 -15.08
N HIS A 25 -5.89 -5.50 -14.57
CA HIS A 25 -4.92 -4.78 -15.40
C HIS A 25 -3.61 -5.55 -15.54
N PRO A 26 -2.99 -5.58 -16.74
CA PRO A 26 -1.65 -6.13 -16.89
C PRO A 26 -0.64 -5.31 -16.09
N PRO A 27 0.43 -5.93 -15.55
CA PRO A 27 1.51 -5.19 -14.93
C PRO A 27 2.15 -4.20 -15.91
N LEU A 28 2.47 -2.99 -15.44
CA LEU A 28 3.11 -1.99 -16.29
C LEU A 28 4.56 -2.38 -16.63
N PRO A 29 4.96 -2.33 -17.92
CA PRO A 29 6.35 -2.54 -18.30
C PRO A 29 7.26 -1.53 -17.60
N ARG A 30 8.46 -1.97 -17.18
CA ARG A 30 9.44 -1.18 -16.45
C ARG A 30 10.55 -0.67 -17.36
N LEU A 31 10.22 0.26 -18.25
CA LEU A 31 11.21 0.98 -19.05
C LEU A 31 11.10 2.47 -18.70
N ASP A 32 12.14 3.01 -18.09
CA ASP A 32 12.39 4.44 -17.78
C ASP A 32 11.42 5.19 -16.85
N ARG A 33 10.50 4.50 -16.16
CA ARG A 33 9.59 5.10 -15.15
C ARG A 33 10.06 4.92 -13.70
N ALA A 34 9.53 5.73 -12.78
CA ALA A 34 9.81 5.60 -11.35
C ALA A 34 9.24 4.30 -10.79
N VAL A 35 9.81 3.83 -9.68
CA VAL A 35 9.18 2.77 -8.88
C VAL A 35 7.93 3.32 -8.24
N ARG A 36 6.81 2.62 -8.36
CA ARG A 36 5.51 3.05 -7.79
C ARG A 36 5.17 2.15 -6.61
N ILE A 37 5.02 2.73 -5.41
CA ILE A 37 4.66 1.97 -4.20
C ILE A 37 3.30 2.43 -3.70
N GLY A 38 2.35 1.49 -3.63
CA GLY A 38 1.03 1.71 -3.07
C GLY A 38 1.04 1.60 -1.55
N ILE A 39 0.40 2.54 -0.84
CA ILE A 39 0.23 2.52 0.61
C ILE A 39 -1.27 2.47 0.91
N GLY A 40 -1.73 1.28 1.31
CA GLY A 40 -3.14 1.00 1.57
C GLY A 40 -3.42 0.62 3.02
N GLY A 41 -4.69 0.59 3.41
CA GLY A 41 -5.12 0.16 4.75
C GLY A 41 -6.33 0.89 5.31
N PRO A 42 -6.81 0.48 6.50
CA PRO A 42 -7.95 1.07 7.18
C PRO A 42 -7.87 2.58 7.38
N VAL A 43 -9.05 3.21 7.45
CA VAL A 43 -9.19 4.60 7.90
C VAL A 43 -8.52 4.74 9.26
N GLY A 44 -7.65 5.74 9.40
CA GLY A 44 -6.97 6.03 10.65
C GLY A 44 -5.77 5.12 10.98
N SER A 45 -5.37 4.16 10.14
CA SER A 45 -4.21 3.29 10.44
C SER A 45 -2.84 4.02 10.41
N GLY A 46 -2.81 5.24 9.87
CA GLY A 46 -1.63 6.11 9.81
C GLY A 46 -0.90 6.09 8.47
N LYS A 47 -1.60 5.84 7.36
CA LYS A 47 -1.05 5.87 5.99
C LYS A 47 -0.39 7.21 5.65
N THR A 48 -1.13 8.33 5.75
CA THR A 48 -0.60 9.68 5.53
C THR A 48 0.59 10.01 6.42
N ALA A 49 0.57 9.55 7.67
CA ALA A 49 1.69 9.73 8.60
C ALA A 49 2.93 8.93 8.18
N LEU A 50 2.75 7.71 7.67
CA LEU A 50 3.81 6.90 7.07
C LEU A 50 4.36 7.56 5.81
N VAL A 51 3.50 8.06 4.91
CA VAL A 51 3.91 8.81 3.72
C VAL A 51 4.77 10.00 4.10
N ALA A 52 4.33 10.80 5.08
CA ALA A 52 5.10 11.94 5.58
C ALA A 52 6.46 11.52 6.15
N ALA A 53 6.52 10.43 6.91
CA ALA A 53 7.76 9.90 7.47
C ALA A 53 8.74 9.43 6.38
N LEU A 54 8.24 8.71 5.37
CA LEU A 54 9.03 8.27 4.22
C LEU A 54 9.55 9.45 3.40
N CYS A 55 8.74 10.49 3.18
CA CYS A 55 9.19 11.71 2.54
C CYS A 55 10.36 12.35 3.30
N ARG A 56 10.26 12.49 4.63
CA ARG A 56 11.37 13.04 5.45
C ARG A 56 12.63 12.18 5.38
N ALA A 57 12.48 10.86 5.34
CA ALA A 57 13.60 9.93 5.34
C ALA A 57 14.29 9.84 3.97
N LEU A 58 13.57 10.02 2.87
CA LEU A 58 14.04 9.67 1.53
C LEU A 58 14.21 10.86 0.58
N ALA A 59 13.58 12.02 0.83
CA ALA A 59 13.61 13.16 -0.09
C ALA A 59 15.01 13.76 -0.30
N GLY A 60 15.95 13.53 0.61
CA GLY A 60 17.35 13.94 0.46
C GLY A 60 18.19 12.99 -0.42
N GLU A 61 17.67 11.80 -0.72
CA GLU A 61 18.37 10.71 -1.41
C GLU A 61 17.71 10.32 -2.73
N LEU A 62 16.37 10.44 -2.82
CA LEU A 62 15.55 10.02 -3.95
C LEU A 62 14.71 11.19 -4.49
N ARG A 63 14.56 11.23 -5.82
CA ARG A 63 13.62 12.13 -6.51
C ARG A 63 12.22 11.57 -6.34
N LEU A 64 11.55 12.01 -5.28
CA LEU A 64 10.27 11.50 -4.80
C LEU A 64 9.09 12.38 -5.25
N ALA A 65 7.96 11.75 -5.53
CA ALA A 65 6.65 12.41 -5.60
C ALA A 65 5.58 11.58 -4.89
N VAL A 66 4.44 12.20 -4.58
CA VAL A 66 3.31 11.57 -3.89
C VAL A 66 2.01 11.86 -4.63
N VAL A 67 1.22 10.81 -4.84
CA VAL A 67 -0.20 10.89 -5.20
C VAL A 67 -1.00 10.41 -4.00
N THR A 68 -1.89 11.26 -3.48
CA THR A 68 -2.86 10.86 -2.46
C THR A 68 -4.23 10.75 -3.09
N ASN A 69 -4.92 9.65 -2.83
CA ASN A 69 -6.28 9.41 -3.27
C ASN A 69 -7.23 9.45 -2.08
N ASP A 70 -8.32 10.20 -2.20
CA ASP A 70 -9.45 10.12 -1.29
C ASP A 70 -10.77 10.26 -2.08
N ILE A 71 -11.89 9.96 -1.43
CA ILE A 71 -13.20 9.93 -2.09
C ILE A 71 -13.65 11.35 -2.45
N TYR A 72 -13.54 12.29 -1.50
CA TYR A 72 -14.17 13.62 -1.60
C TYR A 72 -13.29 14.77 -1.08
N THR A 73 -12.06 14.49 -0.68
CA THR A 73 -11.24 15.50 -0.02
C THR A 73 -9.82 15.50 -0.54
N THR A 74 -9.14 16.61 -0.30
CA THR A 74 -7.70 16.75 -0.53
C THR A 74 -6.92 16.82 0.80
N GLU A 75 -7.55 16.41 1.91
CA GLU A 75 -7.04 16.60 3.27
C GLU A 75 -5.66 15.96 3.47
N ASP A 76 -5.44 14.77 2.91
CA ASP A 76 -4.17 14.05 2.98
C ASP A 76 -3.04 14.79 2.23
N ALA A 77 -3.29 15.22 0.98
CA ALA A 77 -2.33 16.05 0.23
C ALA A 77 -2.01 17.35 0.96
N ASP A 78 -3.04 18.02 1.49
CA ASP A 78 -2.88 19.28 2.21
C ASP A 78 -2.16 19.09 3.54
N PHE A 79 -2.39 17.97 4.23
CA PHE A 79 -1.60 17.58 5.39
C PHE A 79 -0.12 17.45 5.04
N LEU A 80 0.21 16.74 3.95
CA LEU A 80 1.60 16.58 3.51
C LEU A 80 2.26 17.91 3.13
N LYS A 81 1.55 18.78 2.41
CA LYS A 81 2.02 20.12 2.05
C LYS A 81 2.29 20.96 3.30
N ARG A 82 1.36 20.98 4.27
CA ARG A 82 1.52 21.69 5.54
C ARG A 82 2.66 21.13 6.39
N ALA A 83 2.88 19.81 6.35
CA ALA A 83 3.97 19.17 7.04
C ALA A 83 5.36 19.53 6.46
N GLY A 84 5.41 20.14 5.27
CA GLY A 84 6.63 20.63 4.65
C GLY A 84 7.62 19.51 4.29
N VAL A 85 7.12 18.29 4.06
CA VAL A 85 7.96 17.11 3.83
C VAL A 85 8.48 17.00 2.39
N LEU A 86 7.85 17.72 1.46
CA LEU A 86 8.23 17.87 0.05
C LEU A 86 7.82 19.24 -0.47
N ASP A 87 8.38 19.64 -1.62
CA ASP A 87 7.85 20.76 -2.39
C ASP A 87 6.38 20.47 -2.79
N PRO A 88 5.43 21.41 -2.62
CA PRO A 88 4.02 21.18 -2.94
C PRO A 88 3.77 20.73 -4.38
N SER A 89 4.63 21.10 -5.33
CA SER A 89 4.52 20.66 -6.73
C SER A 89 4.70 19.15 -6.89
N ARG A 90 5.35 18.46 -5.94
CA ARG A 90 5.57 17.00 -5.91
C ARG A 90 4.41 16.23 -5.28
N ILE A 91 3.36 16.89 -4.83
CA ILE A 91 2.21 16.27 -4.17
C ILE A 91 0.97 16.52 -5.05
N ARG A 92 0.31 15.46 -5.50
CA ARG A 92 -0.97 15.51 -6.22
C ARG A 92 -2.07 14.85 -5.39
N ALA A 93 -3.24 15.48 -5.39
CA ALA A 93 -4.44 14.92 -4.81
C ALA A 93 -5.35 14.41 -5.94
N VAL A 94 -5.94 13.25 -5.75
CA VAL A 94 -6.94 12.67 -6.65
C VAL A 94 -8.22 12.45 -5.86
N GLU A 95 -9.26 13.20 -6.20
CA GLU A 95 -10.60 13.01 -5.67
C GLU A 95 -11.35 12.05 -6.60
N THR A 96 -11.59 10.83 -6.12
CA THR A 96 -12.05 9.74 -7.00
C THR A 96 -13.56 9.68 -7.13
N GLY A 97 -14.30 10.22 -6.17
CA GLY A 97 -15.76 10.17 -6.12
C GLY A 97 -16.35 8.76 -6.01
N CYS A 98 -15.51 7.72 -5.84
CA CYS A 98 -15.92 6.32 -5.81
C CYS A 98 -15.31 5.57 -4.60
N CYS A 99 -15.68 4.31 -4.43
CA CYS A 99 -15.15 3.48 -3.35
C CYS A 99 -13.61 3.40 -3.45
N PRO A 100 -12.85 3.57 -2.35
CA PRO A 100 -11.38 3.59 -2.39
C PRO A 100 -10.79 2.35 -3.08
N HIS A 101 -11.37 1.16 -2.85
CA HIS A 101 -10.97 -0.07 -3.55
C HIS A 101 -11.08 0.02 -5.07
N THR A 102 -12.16 0.60 -5.59
CA THR A 102 -12.37 0.76 -7.03
C THR A 102 -11.26 1.61 -7.64
N ALA A 103 -10.93 2.74 -7.00
CA ALA A 103 -9.97 3.70 -7.53
C ALA A 103 -8.51 3.20 -7.59
N ILE A 104 -8.17 2.16 -6.83
CA ILE A 104 -6.81 1.60 -6.79
C ILE A 104 -6.70 0.24 -7.46
N ARG A 105 -7.83 -0.40 -7.79
CA ARG A 105 -7.87 -1.77 -8.33
C ARG A 105 -8.64 -1.87 -9.64
N ASP A 106 -9.89 -1.43 -9.64
CA ASP A 106 -10.81 -1.71 -10.75
C ASP A 106 -10.73 -0.61 -11.81
N ASP A 107 -10.76 0.65 -11.39
CA ASP A 107 -10.57 1.83 -12.24
C ASP A 107 -9.42 2.67 -11.71
N ILE A 108 -8.22 2.39 -12.23
CA ILE A 108 -6.98 3.03 -11.80
C ILE A 108 -6.66 4.32 -12.55
N SER A 109 -7.49 4.69 -13.52
CA SER A 109 -7.17 5.69 -14.56
C SER A 109 -6.79 7.04 -13.94
N ALA A 110 -7.60 7.56 -13.02
CA ALA A 110 -7.34 8.86 -12.40
C ALA A 110 -6.03 8.89 -11.58
N ASN A 111 -5.69 7.78 -10.92
CA ASN A 111 -4.41 7.68 -10.19
C ASN A 111 -3.23 7.52 -11.15
N LEU A 112 -3.40 6.73 -12.21
CA LEU A 112 -2.37 6.51 -13.21
C LEU A 112 -2.04 7.82 -13.94
N ASP A 113 -3.05 8.56 -14.40
CA ASP A 113 -2.91 9.87 -15.04
C ASP A 113 -2.14 10.84 -14.14
N ALA A 114 -2.50 10.93 -12.85
CA ALA A 114 -1.82 11.80 -11.90
C ALA A 114 -0.35 11.43 -11.66
N VAL A 115 -0.02 10.13 -11.71
CA VAL A 115 1.37 9.66 -11.63
C VAL A 115 2.14 10.02 -12.90
N GLU A 116 1.55 9.79 -14.07
CA GLU A 116 2.19 10.07 -15.37
C GLU A 116 2.43 11.58 -15.56
N GLU A 117 1.47 12.43 -15.18
CA GLU A 117 1.63 13.88 -15.19
C GLU A 117 2.79 14.35 -14.28
N LEU A 118 2.96 13.72 -13.12
CA LEU A 118 4.09 14.03 -12.22
C LEU A 118 5.42 13.58 -12.82
N GLU A 119 5.47 12.40 -13.43
CA GLU A 119 6.66 11.87 -14.10
C GLU A 119 7.04 12.74 -15.30
N GLU A 120 6.08 13.23 -16.09
CA GLU A 120 6.32 14.15 -17.20
C GLU A 120 6.79 15.52 -16.73
N ALA A 121 6.14 16.11 -15.72
CA ALA A 121 6.42 17.47 -15.28
C ALA A 121 7.70 17.61 -14.44
N LEU A 122 8.04 16.59 -13.64
CA LEU A 122 9.12 16.66 -12.64
C LEU A 122 10.22 15.61 -12.87
N GLY A 123 10.12 14.87 -13.97
CA GLY A 123 11.03 13.80 -14.31
C GLY A 123 12.49 14.27 -14.44
N PRO A 124 13.44 13.35 -14.21
CA PRO A 124 13.20 11.94 -13.88
C PRO A 124 12.94 11.77 -12.37
N LEU A 125 12.04 10.84 -12.00
CA LEU A 125 11.73 10.47 -10.62
C LEU A 125 12.28 9.07 -10.31
N ASP A 126 12.68 8.82 -9.07
CA ASP A 126 13.13 7.50 -8.61
C ASP A 126 11.98 6.72 -7.95
N LEU A 127 11.08 7.42 -7.28
CA LEU A 127 9.99 6.83 -6.50
C LEU A 127 8.73 7.71 -6.57
N VAL A 128 7.59 7.07 -6.76
CA VAL A 128 6.27 7.68 -6.56
C VAL A 128 5.51 6.85 -5.51
N LEU A 129 5.08 7.51 -4.44
CA LEU A 129 4.19 6.91 -3.45
C LEU A 129 2.74 7.19 -3.85
N VAL A 130 1.91 6.15 -3.85
CA VAL A 130 0.47 6.26 -4.12
C VAL A 130 -0.28 5.85 -2.85
N GLU A 131 -0.83 6.82 -2.12
CA GLU A 131 -1.65 6.57 -0.96
C GLU A 131 -3.11 6.34 -1.38
N SER A 132 -3.73 5.25 -0.91
CA SER A 132 -5.17 5.02 -1.12
C SER A 132 -6.02 5.75 -0.09
N GLY A 133 -7.29 5.98 -0.43
CA GLY A 133 -8.31 6.26 0.59
C GLY A 133 -8.38 5.14 1.63
N GLY A 134 -8.90 5.43 2.81
CA GLY A 134 -9.02 4.41 3.86
C GLY A 134 -10.08 3.36 3.52
N ASP A 135 -9.69 2.08 3.55
CA ASP A 135 -10.58 0.95 3.22
C ASP A 135 -10.29 -0.26 4.12
N ASN A 136 -11.16 -1.26 4.09
CA ASN A 136 -11.06 -2.46 4.88
C ASN A 136 -9.89 -3.38 4.46
N LEU A 137 -9.77 -4.53 5.14
CA LEU A 137 -8.66 -5.46 4.96
C LEU A 137 -8.58 -6.13 3.58
N THR A 138 -9.58 -5.93 2.71
CA THR A 138 -9.58 -6.44 1.34
C THR A 138 -8.90 -5.51 0.33
N ALA A 139 -8.50 -4.30 0.72
CA ALA A 139 -7.88 -3.36 -0.21
C ALA A 139 -6.56 -3.88 -0.77
N THR A 140 -6.50 -3.91 -2.09
CA THR A 140 -5.36 -4.36 -2.89
C THR A 140 -5.19 -3.40 -4.06
N PHE A 141 -3.97 -2.95 -4.31
CA PHE A 141 -3.67 -2.17 -5.51
C PHE A 141 -3.58 -3.09 -6.73
N SER A 142 -3.98 -2.56 -7.88
CA SER A 142 -3.61 -3.15 -9.16
C SER A 142 -2.10 -2.99 -9.42
N LYS A 143 -1.50 -4.05 -9.97
CA LYS A 143 -0.15 -4.08 -10.55
C LYS A 143 -0.03 -3.25 -11.83
N GLY A 144 -1.17 -2.87 -12.43
CA GLY A 144 -1.25 -1.82 -13.45
C GLY A 144 -1.04 -0.41 -12.88
N LEU A 145 -1.09 -0.22 -11.56
CA LEU A 145 -0.88 1.07 -10.90
C LEU A 145 0.44 1.12 -10.11
N VAL A 146 0.73 0.06 -9.33
CA VAL A 146 1.90 0.03 -8.43
C VAL A 146 2.74 -1.23 -8.60
N ASP A 147 4.04 -1.09 -8.38
CA ASP A 147 5.02 -2.18 -8.41
C ASP A 147 4.98 -3.03 -7.14
N GLN A 148 4.82 -2.36 -6.00
CA GLN A 148 4.82 -2.96 -4.66
C GLN A 148 3.72 -2.33 -3.80
N GLN A 149 3.21 -3.09 -2.85
CA GLN A 149 2.18 -2.66 -1.91
C GLN A 149 2.68 -2.76 -0.47
N ILE A 150 2.59 -1.65 0.25
CA ILE A 150 2.62 -1.59 1.70
C ILE A 150 1.18 -1.55 2.20
N PHE A 151 0.84 -2.42 3.16
CA PHE A 151 -0.45 -2.38 3.83
C PHE A 151 -0.27 -2.02 5.30
N VAL A 152 -0.99 -1.00 5.76
CA VAL A 152 -0.86 -0.44 7.11
C VAL A 152 -2.09 -0.80 7.92
N VAL A 153 -1.90 -1.54 9.00
CA VAL A 153 -2.88 -1.71 10.08
C VAL A 153 -2.33 -1.07 11.34
N ASP A 154 -3.17 -0.76 12.32
CA ASP A 154 -2.72 -0.21 13.59
C ASP A 154 -3.22 -0.99 14.79
N VAL A 155 -2.45 -0.90 15.87
CA VAL A 155 -2.71 -1.61 17.13
C VAL A 155 -4.04 -1.23 17.76
N ALA A 156 -4.50 0.03 17.60
CA ALA A 156 -5.79 0.45 18.15
C ALA A 156 -6.99 -0.17 17.42
N GLY A 157 -6.81 -0.74 16.22
CA GLY A 157 -7.80 -1.56 15.54
C GLY A 157 -8.01 -2.94 16.18
N GLY A 158 -7.16 -3.33 17.13
CA GLY A 158 -7.21 -4.58 17.89
C GLY A 158 -6.18 -5.63 17.44
N ASP A 159 -5.64 -6.38 18.40
CA ASP A 159 -4.58 -7.37 18.18
C ASP A 159 -4.96 -8.57 17.29
N LYS A 160 -6.26 -8.79 17.08
CA LYS A 160 -6.82 -9.84 16.20
C LYS A 160 -6.92 -9.41 14.74
N VAL A 161 -6.63 -8.15 14.39
CA VAL A 161 -6.75 -7.64 13.02
C VAL A 161 -5.98 -8.51 12.00
N PRO A 162 -4.70 -8.90 12.24
CA PRO A 162 -3.97 -9.74 11.29
C PRO A 162 -4.66 -11.08 11.01
N ARG A 163 -5.26 -11.71 12.03
CA ARG A 163 -5.96 -13.01 11.89
C ARG A 163 -7.16 -12.95 10.96
N LYS A 164 -7.81 -11.79 10.79
CA LYS A 164 -8.96 -11.64 9.89
C LYS A 164 -8.60 -11.98 8.44
N GLY A 165 -7.33 -11.87 8.05
CA GLY A 165 -6.80 -12.51 6.84
C GLY A 165 -7.31 -11.93 5.51
N GLY A 166 -7.70 -10.66 5.48
CA GLY A 166 -8.06 -10.00 4.23
C GLY A 166 -6.85 -9.90 3.27
N PRO A 167 -7.08 -9.87 1.94
CA PRO A 167 -6.03 -9.76 0.93
C PRO A 167 -4.98 -8.69 1.20
N GLY A 168 -5.35 -7.49 1.66
CA GLY A 168 -4.37 -6.46 2.00
C GLY A 168 -3.38 -6.90 3.08
N VAL A 169 -3.81 -7.74 4.03
CA VAL A 169 -2.94 -8.33 5.05
C VAL A 169 -2.18 -9.54 4.51
N THR A 170 -2.79 -10.41 3.70
CA THR A 170 -2.17 -11.68 3.30
C THR A 170 -1.22 -11.56 2.12
N THR A 171 -1.45 -10.61 1.21
CA THR A 171 -0.73 -10.54 -0.08
C THR A 171 0.15 -9.30 -0.25
N ALA A 172 0.03 -8.28 0.60
CA ALA A 172 0.88 -7.09 0.50
C ALA A 172 2.37 -7.45 0.64
N ASP A 173 3.20 -6.84 -0.20
CA ASP A 173 4.64 -7.06 -0.23
C ASP A 173 5.30 -6.67 1.12
N LEU A 174 4.73 -5.70 1.84
CA LEU A 174 5.07 -5.38 3.23
C LEU A 174 3.80 -5.11 4.06
N LEU A 175 3.69 -5.76 5.23
CA LEU A 175 2.71 -5.39 6.25
C LEU A 175 3.37 -4.49 7.29
N VAL A 176 2.73 -3.38 7.59
CA VAL A 176 3.11 -2.47 8.67
C VAL A 176 2.06 -2.54 9.77
N ILE A 177 2.50 -2.86 10.98
CA ILE A 177 1.70 -2.80 12.20
C ILE A 177 2.12 -1.55 12.97
N ASN A 178 1.34 -0.49 12.81
CA ASN A 178 1.64 0.85 13.29
C ASN A 178 1.05 1.14 14.68
N LYS A 179 1.53 2.22 15.30
CA LYS A 179 1.10 2.71 16.63
C LYS A 179 1.36 1.71 17.76
N THR A 180 2.50 1.03 17.72
CA THR A 180 2.90 0.05 18.75
C THR A 180 2.99 0.64 20.15
N ASP A 181 3.24 1.94 20.26
CA ASP A 181 3.23 2.71 21.50
C ASP A 181 1.86 2.70 22.20
N LEU A 182 0.77 2.51 21.47
CA LEU A 182 -0.58 2.47 22.03
C LEU A 182 -0.96 1.09 22.62
N ALA A 183 -0.17 0.04 22.40
CA ALA A 183 -0.52 -1.32 22.82
C ALA A 183 -0.92 -1.44 24.30
N PRO A 184 -0.19 -0.83 25.26
CA PRO A 184 -0.57 -0.88 26.68
C PRO A 184 -1.87 -0.11 26.99
N LEU A 185 -2.22 0.89 26.18
CA LEU A 185 -3.39 1.74 26.38
C LEU A 185 -4.68 1.09 25.89
N VAL A 186 -4.59 0.22 24.89
CA VAL A 186 -5.75 -0.47 24.28
C VAL A 186 -5.82 -1.96 24.66
N GLY A 187 -4.89 -2.44 25.50
CA GLY A 187 -4.84 -3.84 25.94
C GLY A 187 -4.51 -4.82 24.82
N ALA A 188 -3.75 -4.39 23.80
CA ALA A 188 -3.36 -5.21 22.67
C ALA A 188 -2.02 -5.93 22.93
N ASP A 189 -1.91 -7.19 22.52
CA ASP A 189 -0.68 -7.96 22.61
C ASP A 189 0.04 -8.01 21.25
N LEU A 190 1.21 -7.36 21.17
CA LEU A 190 2.01 -7.33 19.94
C LEU A 190 2.51 -8.73 19.54
N SER A 191 2.71 -9.64 20.49
CA SER A 191 3.11 -11.03 20.20
C SER A 191 1.99 -11.83 19.53
N VAL A 192 0.73 -11.54 19.88
CA VAL A 192 -0.45 -12.11 19.21
C VAL A 192 -0.52 -11.61 17.77
N MET A 193 -0.33 -10.30 17.57
CA MET A 193 -0.32 -9.70 16.22
C MET A 193 0.78 -10.30 15.35
N ASP A 194 1.98 -10.49 15.91
CA ASP A 194 3.15 -11.01 15.21
C ASP A 194 2.95 -12.48 14.79
N ARG A 195 2.50 -13.32 15.74
CA ARG A 195 2.14 -14.71 15.45
C ARG A 195 1.07 -14.81 14.36
N ASP A 196 0.01 -14.01 14.48
CA ASP A 196 -1.12 -14.08 13.57
C ASP A 196 -0.77 -13.52 12.17
N ALA A 197 0.08 -12.48 12.10
CA ALA A 197 0.63 -11.99 10.85
C ALA A 197 1.49 -13.06 10.15
N ARG A 198 2.43 -13.69 10.86
CA ARG A 198 3.26 -14.79 10.31
C ARG A 198 2.41 -15.95 9.78
N ALA A 199 1.39 -16.35 10.55
CA ALA A 199 0.50 -17.45 10.15
C ALA A 199 -0.29 -17.14 8.87
N ARG A 200 -0.57 -15.85 8.59
CA ARG A 200 -1.33 -15.41 7.41
C ARG A 200 -0.44 -15.07 6.21
N ARG A 201 0.83 -14.74 6.44
CA ARG A 201 1.72 -14.14 5.43
C ARG A 201 2.92 -15.00 5.05
N GLY A 202 3.16 -16.11 5.75
CA GLY A 202 4.30 -16.98 5.49
C GLY A 202 5.62 -16.22 5.66
N THR A 203 6.37 -16.07 4.57
CA THR A 203 7.68 -15.40 4.54
C THR A 203 7.62 -13.91 4.23
N LEU A 204 6.45 -13.36 3.89
CA LEU A 204 6.33 -11.93 3.56
C LEU A 204 6.62 -11.07 4.81
N PRO A 205 7.40 -9.99 4.68
CA PRO A 205 7.87 -9.22 5.82
C PRO A 205 6.72 -8.51 6.55
N THR A 206 6.92 -8.32 7.85
CA THR A 206 6.04 -7.51 8.71
C THR A 206 6.92 -6.61 9.58
N ILE A 207 6.62 -5.31 9.61
CA ILE A 207 7.33 -4.32 10.41
C ILE A 207 6.38 -3.77 11.47
N PHE A 208 6.84 -3.81 12.72
CA PHE A 208 6.17 -3.19 13.86
C PHE A 208 6.81 -1.83 14.09
N GLN A 209 6.00 -0.76 14.14
CA GLN A 209 6.52 0.58 14.33
C GLN A 209 5.58 1.51 15.08
N SER A 210 6.15 2.63 15.52
CA SER A 210 5.42 3.80 15.98
C SER A 210 6.02 5.04 15.33
N ILE A 211 5.25 5.73 14.48
CA ILE A 211 5.69 7.01 13.89
C ILE A 211 5.90 8.08 14.96
N ALA A 212 5.21 7.98 16.11
CA ALA A 212 5.42 8.90 17.23
C ALA A 212 6.81 8.74 17.87
N GLN A 213 7.36 7.53 17.86
CA GLN A 213 8.67 7.21 18.42
C GLN A 213 9.79 7.27 17.36
N ASP A 214 9.48 6.94 16.11
CA ASP A 214 10.36 7.05 14.95
C ASP A 214 9.68 7.85 13.82
N PRO A 215 9.85 9.18 13.80
CA PRO A 215 9.22 10.06 12.82
C PRO A 215 9.71 9.89 11.37
N HIS A 216 10.72 9.03 11.15
CA HIS A 216 11.32 8.73 9.85
C HIS A 216 10.96 7.32 9.35
N ALA A 217 10.23 6.52 10.13
CA ALA A 217 9.84 5.16 9.78
C ALA A 217 11.03 4.32 9.27
N SER A 218 12.15 4.35 10.00
CA SER A 218 13.48 3.96 9.52
C SER A 218 13.50 2.57 8.87
N GLN A 219 12.87 1.58 9.50
CA GLN A 219 12.82 0.21 8.96
C GLN A 219 11.98 0.11 7.67
N VAL A 220 10.90 0.89 7.56
CA VAL A 220 10.11 0.94 6.33
C VAL A 220 10.87 1.70 5.24
N ALA A 221 11.56 2.78 5.59
CA ALA A 221 12.42 3.51 4.66
C ALA A 221 13.54 2.63 4.10
N ASP A 222 14.17 1.79 4.93
CA ASP A 222 15.18 0.82 4.48
C ASP A 222 14.61 -0.23 3.53
N TRP A 223 13.38 -0.72 3.80
CA TRP A 223 12.69 -1.60 2.87
C TRP A 223 12.41 -0.90 1.53
N VAL A 224 11.98 0.36 1.54
CA VAL A 224 11.77 1.16 0.32
C VAL A 224 13.08 1.36 -0.44
N ARG A 225 14.19 1.69 0.23
CA ARG A 225 15.53 1.78 -0.39
C ARG A 225 15.90 0.47 -1.07
N HIS A 226 15.67 -0.66 -0.40
CA HIS A 226 15.93 -1.98 -0.95
C HIS A 226 15.11 -2.22 -2.23
N VAL A 227 13.80 -1.94 -2.20
CA VAL A 227 12.92 -2.07 -3.37
C VAL A 227 13.40 -1.22 -4.53
N VAL A 228 13.70 0.06 -4.30
CA VAL A 228 14.17 0.99 -5.35
C VAL A 228 15.50 0.52 -5.94
N ALA A 229 16.48 0.13 -5.11
CA ALA A 229 17.78 -0.34 -5.57
C ALA A 229 17.70 -1.61 -6.42
N HIS A 230 16.81 -2.55 -6.07
CA HIS A 230 16.67 -3.82 -6.80
C HIS A 230 15.73 -3.71 -8.00
N ALA A 231 14.91 -2.66 -8.08
CA ALA A 231 14.13 -2.36 -9.29
C ALA A 231 15.03 -1.92 -10.46
N VAL A 232 16.16 -1.26 -10.18
CA VAL A 232 17.13 -0.79 -11.18
C VAL A 232 18.05 -1.93 -11.69
N GLY A 233 18.12 -3.06 -10.98
CA GLY A 233 19.07 -4.15 -11.25
C GLY A 233 18.68 -5.18 -12.32
N VAL A 234 17.50 -5.08 -12.96
CA VAL A 234 17.05 -6.08 -13.96
C VAL A 234 17.51 -5.75 -15.39
N HIS A 235 18.13 -4.58 -15.63
CA HIS A 235 18.51 -4.11 -16.97
C HIS A 235 20.02 -4.05 -17.25
N GLY A 236 20.83 -4.85 -16.55
CA GLY A 236 22.27 -4.85 -16.75
C GLY A 236 22.86 -6.24 -16.80
N HIS A 237 22.58 -7.01 -17.85
CA HIS A 237 23.44 -8.06 -18.45
C HIS A 237 22.58 -8.88 -19.42
N ASP A 238 22.48 -8.45 -20.68
CA ASP A 238 22.29 -9.35 -21.84
C ASP A 238 22.33 -8.55 -23.16
N HIS A 239 23.45 -7.88 -23.43
CA HIS A 239 23.83 -7.53 -24.81
C HIS A 239 25.33 -7.35 -24.92
N VAL A 240 26.09 -8.46 -24.86
CA VAL A 240 27.45 -8.49 -25.38
C VAL A 240 27.74 -9.85 -26.04
N HIS A 241 27.86 -9.80 -27.36
CA HIS A 241 28.53 -10.74 -28.29
C HIS A 241 27.88 -12.08 -28.66
N ALA A 242 27.20 -12.08 -29.80
CA ALA A 242 27.43 -13.09 -30.84
C ALA A 242 27.42 -12.41 -32.22
N GLY A 243 28.51 -11.71 -32.52
CA GLY A 243 28.86 -11.30 -33.87
C GLY A 243 29.90 -12.27 -34.44
N ALA A 244 29.64 -12.74 -35.65
CA ALA A 244 30.58 -13.23 -36.66
C ALA A 244 31.64 -14.27 -36.23
N HIS A 245 31.45 -15.52 -36.68
CA HIS A 245 32.20 -16.12 -37.79
C HIS A 245 31.59 -17.46 -38.19
#